data_AF-A0A954RBS1-F1
#
_entry.id   AF-A0A954RBS1-F1
#
_cell.length_a   1.000
_cell.length_b   1.000
_cell.length_c   1.000
_cell.angle_alpha   90.00
_cell.angle_beta   90.00
_cell.angle_gamma   90.00
#
_symmetry.space_group_name_H-M   'P 1'
#
loop_
_entity.id
_entity.type
_entity.pdbx_description
1 polymer ?
#
loop_
_entity_poly.entity_id
_entity_poly.type
_entity_poly.pdbx_seq_one_letter_code
_entity_poly.pdbx_strand_id
1 'polypeptide(L)'
;MFVAASTDCFPELPLRDALGKLVDLEYTGVEIAMRENGVQLAPSQVAQDVDATIDICRDTYRLDVVAYAAYIEAQGEEYFSQFEAICKLAKATKVVTIAIPSGELGTPFNEEVEKLRRLVAIAERQGARVAM
;
A
#
# COMPACT_ATOMS: atom_id res chain seq x y z
N MET A 1 0.52 -23.77 -3.05
CA MET A 1 -0.39 -22.64 -3.34
C MET A 1 -0.03 -21.55 -2.34
N PHE A 2 0.30 -20.35 -2.80
CA PHE A 2 0.53 -19.21 -1.89
C PHE A 2 -0.79 -18.48 -1.71
N VAL A 3 -1.21 -18.29 -0.46
CA VAL A 3 -2.47 -17.62 -0.11
C VAL A 3 -2.12 -16.43 0.77
N ALA A 4 -2.63 -15.26 0.38
CA ALA A 4 -2.49 -14.04 1.13
C ALA A 4 -3.86 -13.47 1.50
N ALA A 5 -3.88 -12.67 2.56
CA ALA A 5 -5.04 -11.90 2.96
C ALA A 5 -4.64 -10.43 3.13
N SER A 6 -5.60 -9.52 2.94
CA SER A 6 -5.38 -8.10 3.15
C SER A 6 -5.70 -7.71 4.58
N THR A 7 -4.96 -6.75 5.14
CA THR A 7 -5.29 -6.17 6.46
C THR A 7 -6.62 -5.39 6.44
N ASP A 8 -7.15 -5.09 5.24
CA ASP A 8 -8.52 -4.57 5.04
C ASP A 8 -9.62 -5.57 5.44
N CYS A 9 -9.30 -6.84 5.70
CA CYS A 9 -10.27 -7.77 6.31
C CYS A 9 -10.56 -7.45 7.79
N PHE A 10 -9.71 -6.64 8.43
CA PHE A 10 -9.84 -6.22 9.84
C PHE A 10 -9.57 -4.71 10.01
N PRO A 11 -10.33 -3.83 9.32
CA PRO A 11 -10.03 -2.39 9.26
C PRO A 11 -10.14 -1.68 10.62
N GLU A 12 -10.90 -2.24 11.55
CA GLU A 12 -11.10 -1.72 12.91
C GLU A 12 -9.95 -2.04 13.86
N LEU A 13 -9.07 -2.98 13.50
CA LEU A 13 -7.96 -3.40 14.34
C LEU A 13 -6.70 -2.60 14.06
N PRO A 14 -5.90 -2.27 15.09
CA PRO A 14 -4.52 -1.84 14.91
C PRO A 14 -3.74 -2.84 14.07
N LEU A 15 -2.77 -2.36 13.29
CA LEU A 15 -2.04 -3.19 12.32
C LEU A 15 -1.46 -4.47 12.94
N ARG A 16 -0.86 -4.38 14.13
CA ARG A 16 -0.27 -5.55 14.82
C ARG A 16 -1.32 -6.60 15.17
N ASP A 17 -2.53 -6.19 15.55
CA ASP A 17 -3.60 -7.10 15.94
C ASP A 17 -4.21 -7.76 14.71
N ALA A 18 -4.35 -7.02 13.60
CA ALA A 18 -4.74 -7.58 12.31
C ALA A 18 -3.74 -8.63 11.82
N LEU A 19 -2.43 -8.34 11.89
CA LEU A 19 -1.37 -9.28 11.54
C LEU A 19 -1.38 -10.53 12.43
N GLY A 20 -1.57 -10.37 13.75
CA GLY A 20 -1.71 -11.48 14.68
C GLY A 20 -2.88 -12.41 14.31
N LYS A 21 -4.05 -11.84 14.00
CA LYS A 21 -5.20 -12.62 13.52
C LYS A 21 -4.92 -13.37 12.22
N LEU A 22 -4.19 -12.77 11.29
CA LEU A 22 -3.83 -13.44 10.03
C LEU A 22 -2.88 -14.62 10.25
N VAL A 23 -1.96 -14.51 11.21
CA VAL A 23 -1.12 -15.64 11.63
C VAL A 23 -1.96 -16.73 12.30
N ASP A 24 -2.90 -16.39 13.18
CA ASP A 24 -3.79 -17.36 13.84
C ASP A 24 -4.68 -18.11 12.83
N LEU A 25 -5.00 -17.46 11.70
CA LEU A 25 -5.71 -18.04 10.56
C LEU A 25 -4.79 -18.79 9.57
N GLU A 26 -3.52 -18.97 9.93
CA GLU A 26 -2.51 -19.72 9.18
C GLU A 26 -2.18 -19.13 7.78
N TYR A 27 -2.42 -17.83 7.56
CA TYR A 27 -1.91 -17.15 6.38
C TYR A 27 -0.39 -17.04 6.45
N THR A 28 0.24 -17.02 5.28
CA THR A 28 1.70 -16.86 5.13
C THR A 28 2.05 -15.58 4.37
N GLY A 29 1.14 -15.07 3.53
CA GLY A 29 1.28 -13.79 2.85
C GLY A 29 0.28 -12.75 3.37
N VAL A 30 0.68 -11.49 3.34
CA VAL A 30 -0.18 -10.36 3.71
C VAL A 30 -0.07 -9.21 2.71
N GLU A 31 -1.21 -8.63 2.36
CA GLU A 31 -1.29 -7.31 1.75
C GLU A 31 -1.57 -6.28 2.84
N ILE A 32 -0.73 -5.24 2.94
CA ILE A 32 -0.93 -4.17 3.93
C ILE A 32 -1.71 -3.04 3.26
N ALA A 33 -2.93 -2.82 3.73
CA ALA A 33 -3.77 -1.72 3.28
C ALA A 33 -3.43 -0.41 4.03
N MET A 34 -3.40 0.69 3.27
CA MET A 34 -3.13 2.03 3.77
C MET A 34 -4.32 2.93 3.46
N ARG A 35 -4.92 3.49 4.51
CA ARG A 35 -6.10 4.38 4.40
C ARG A 35 -5.88 5.60 5.29
N GLU A 36 -6.14 6.78 4.76
CA GLU A 36 -5.88 8.04 5.46
C GLU A 36 -6.64 8.12 6.79
N ASN A 37 -7.90 7.70 6.80
CA ASN A 37 -8.78 7.74 7.98
C ASN A 37 -8.89 6.38 8.70
N GLY A 38 -7.90 5.50 8.55
CA GLY A 38 -7.87 4.17 9.16
C GLY A 38 -7.19 4.10 10.53
N VAL A 39 -7.34 2.96 11.22
CA VAL A 39 -6.65 2.68 12.51
C VAL A 39 -5.24 2.12 12.30
N GLN A 40 -4.91 1.72 11.07
CA GLN A 40 -3.65 1.08 10.70
C GLN A 40 -2.63 2.11 10.19
N LEU A 41 -2.25 2.07 8.91
CA LEU A 41 -1.30 2.98 8.29
C LEU A 41 -2.02 3.97 7.37
N ALA A 42 -1.65 5.25 7.46
CA ALA A 42 -2.09 6.28 6.53
C ALA A 42 -1.01 6.54 5.45
N PRO A 43 -1.39 6.78 4.18
CA PRO A 43 -0.46 7.23 3.15
C PRO A 43 0.31 8.50 3.51
N SER A 44 -0.35 9.47 4.16
CA SER A 44 0.32 10.69 4.65
C SER A 44 1.39 10.40 5.70
N GLN A 45 1.15 9.44 6.60
CA GLN A 45 2.11 8.99 7.59
C GLN A 45 3.35 8.39 6.94
N VAL A 46 3.17 7.57 5.90
CA VAL A 46 4.28 7.01 5.11
C VAL A 46 5.11 8.13 4.48
N ALA A 47 4.45 9.17 3.95
CA ALA A 47 5.12 10.30 3.33
C ALA A 47 5.87 11.20 4.32
N GLN A 48 5.39 11.30 5.56
CA GLN A 48 6.05 12.05 6.62
C GLN A 48 7.33 11.37 7.11
N ASP A 49 7.30 10.05 7.33
CA ASP A 49 8.45 9.28 7.81
C ASP A 49 8.47 7.86 7.25
N VAL A 50 9.17 7.71 6.12
CA VAL A 50 9.33 6.41 5.44
C VAL A 50 10.14 5.44 6.29
N ASP A 51 11.17 5.91 7.00
CA ASP A 51 12.08 5.05 7.76
C ASP A 51 11.37 4.43 8.96
N ALA A 52 10.62 5.23 9.72
CA ALA A 52 9.77 4.70 10.80
C ALA A 52 8.74 3.71 10.28
N THR A 53 8.18 3.97 9.09
CA THR A 53 7.19 3.08 8.48
C THR A 53 7.80 1.76 7.99
N ILE A 54 9.05 1.76 7.53
CA ILE A 54 9.78 0.55 7.15
C ILE A 54 9.89 -0.40 8.34
N ASP A 55 10.21 0.12 9.52
CA ASP A 55 10.34 -0.70 10.73
C ASP A 55 9.00 -1.30 11.14
N ILE A 56 7.91 -0.54 11.03
CA ILE A 56 6.55 -1.04 11.27
C ILE A 56 6.19 -2.17 10.30
N CYS A 57 6.45 -1.98 9.00
CA CYS A 57 6.11 -2.97 7.97
C CYS A 57 7.02 -4.21 7.95
N ARG A 58 8.11 -4.23 8.74
CA ARG A 58 8.98 -5.42 8.89
C ARG A 58 8.59 -6.30 10.08
N ASP A 59 7.83 -5.78 11.04
CA ASP A 59 7.37 -6.51 12.22
C ASP A 59 6.03 -7.22 11.94
N THR A 60 6.07 -8.26 11.10
CA THR A 60 4.87 -8.93 10.54
C THR A 60 4.59 -10.32 11.10
N TYR A 61 5.17 -10.70 12.24
CA TYR A 61 5.01 -12.05 12.82
C TYR A 61 5.30 -13.20 11.84
N ARG A 62 6.27 -13.01 10.92
CA ARG A 62 6.68 -13.95 9.85
C ARG A 62 5.76 -14.02 8.63
N LEU A 63 4.74 -13.17 8.53
CA LEU A 63 4.00 -13.00 7.28
C LEU A 63 4.89 -12.32 6.24
N ASP A 64 4.89 -12.85 5.02
CA ASP A 64 5.53 -12.21 3.87
C ASP A 64 4.63 -11.09 3.35
N VAL A 65 5.12 -9.86 3.34
CA VAL A 65 4.38 -8.76 2.71
C VAL A 65 4.43 -8.96 1.20
N VAL A 66 3.28 -9.22 0.57
CA VAL A 66 3.20 -9.51 -0.86
C VAL A 66 2.80 -8.29 -1.70
N ALA A 67 2.09 -7.35 -1.10
CA ALA A 67 1.62 -6.13 -1.74
C ALA A 67 1.29 -5.03 -0.72
N TYR A 68 1.23 -3.79 -1.20
CA TYR A 68 0.62 -2.67 -0.50
C TYR A 68 -0.63 -2.22 -1.24
N ALA A 69 -1.75 -2.03 -0.54
CA ALA A 69 -2.92 -1.39 -1.11
C ALA A 69 -2.99 0.07 -0.64
N ALA A 70 -2.79 1.00 -1.57
CA ALA A 70 -2.66 2.42 -1.29
C ALA A 70 -3.96 3.18 -1.63
N TYR A 71 -4.74 3.52 -0.60
CA TYR A 71 -5.91 4.38 -0.72
C TYR A 71 -5.55 5.82 -0.36
N ILE A 72 -5.04 6.55 -1.35
CA ILE A 72 -4.60 7.94 -1.19
C ILE A 72 -5.78 8.89 -1.47
N GLU A 73 -6.13 9.73 -0.50
CA GLU A 73 -7.20 10.74 -0.61
C GLU A 73 -6.69 12.11 -1.09
N ALA A 74 -5.36 12.33 -1.04
CA ALA A 74 -4.74 13.57 -1.50
C ALA A 74 -4.97 13.83 -2.99
N GLN A 75 -4.91 15.10 -3.41
CA GLN A 75 -5.12 15.52 -4.80
C GLN A 75 -3.87 16.17 -5.40
N GLY A 76 -3.77 16.13 -6.73
CA GLY A 76 -2.70 16.79 -7.47
C GLY A 76 -1.31 16.24 -7.15
N GLU A 77 -0.33 17.12 -6.93
CA GLU A 77 1.08 16.74 -6.69
C GLU A 77 1.27 15.99 -5.36
N GLU A 78 0.44 16.24 -4.36
CA GLU A 78 0.54 15.56 -3.06
C GLU A 78 0.20 14.06 -3.20
N TYR A 79 -0.77 13.71 -4.04
CA TYR A 79 -1.08 12.32 -4.39
C TYR A 79 0.16 11.58 -4.89
N PHE A 80 0.90 12.19 -5.82
CA PHE A 80 2.11 11.59 -6.39
C PHE A 80 3.26 11.55 -5.39
N SER A 81 3.36 12.53 -4.49
CA SER A 81 4.38 12.54 -3.43
C SER A 81 4.15 11.42 -2.42
N GLN A 82 2.91 11.21 -1.97
CA GLN A 82 2.56 10.10 -1.08
C GLN A 82 2.77 8.76 -1.77
N PHE A 83 2.37 8.63 -3.04
CA PHE A 83 2.62 7.42 -3.83
C PHE A 83 4.11 7.11 -4.00
N GLU A 84 4.95 8.13 -4.22
CA GLU A 84 6.41 7.95 -4.30
C GLU A 84 7.00 7.46 -2.97
N ALA A 85 6.51 7.97 -1.84
CA ALA A 85 6.91 7.50 -0.51
C ALA A 85 6.55 6.02 -0.30
N ILE A 86 5.34 5.61 -0.71
CA ILE A 86 4.92 4.20 -0.67
C ILE A 86 5.78 3.34 -1.60
N CYS A 87 6.19 3.85 -2.78
CA CYS A 87 7.14 3.14 -3.65
C CYS A 87 8.52 2.95 -3.00
N LYS A 88 9.01 3.94 -2.23
CA LYS A 88 10.27 3.83 -1.47
C LYS A 88 10.14 2.80 -0.35
N LEU A 89 9.03 2.82 0.38
CA LEU A 89 8.69 1.79 1.38
C LEU A 89 8.72 0.40 0.75
N ALA A 90 8.02 0.21 -0.37
CA ALA A 90 7.94 -1.06 -1.09
C ALA A 90 9.34 -1.59 -1.49
N LYS A 91 10.20 -0.71 -2.01
CA LYS A 91 11.59 -1.07 -2.32
C LYS A 91 12.37 -1.51 -1.08
N ALA A 92 12.23 -0.81 0.05
CA ALA A 92 12.93 -1.10 1.28
C ALA A 92 12.43 -2.39 1.99
N THR A 93 11.17 -2.74 1.80
CA THR A 93 10.54 -3.97 2.30
C THR A 93 10.57 -5.11 1.28
N LYS A 94 11.15 -4.90 0.10
CA LYS A 94 11.26 -5.87 -1.01
C LYS A 94 9.92 -6.32 -1.60
N VAL A 95 8.91 -5.45 -1.50
CA VAL A 95 7.58 -5.64 -2.08
C VAL A 95 7.57 -5.05 -3.48
N VAL A 96 7.07 -5.81 -4.45
CA VAL A 96 7.01 -5.37 -5.86
C VAL A 96 5.66 -4.74 -6.19
N THR A 97 4.56 -5.26 -5.65
CA THR A 97 3.21 -4.87 -6.07
C THR A 97 2.63 -3.77 -5.20
N ILE A 98 2.12 -2.71 -5.84
CA ILE A 98 1.33 -1.67 -5.20
C ILE A 98 -0.02 -1.61 -5.89
N ALA A 99 -1.07 -1.99 -5.17
CA ALA A 99 -2.44 -1.89 -5.62
C ALA A 99 -2.98 -0.48 -5.35
N ILE A 100 -3.65 0.11 -6.33
CA ILE A 100 -4.31 1.41 -6.23
C ILE A 100 -5.78 1.27 -6.65
N PRO A 101 -6.69 2.07 -6.08
CA PRO A 101 -8.06 2.10 -6.56
C PRO A 101 -8.14 2.72 -7.97
N SER A 102 -9.05 2.18 -8.78
CA SER A 102 -9.48 2.80 -10.02
C SER A 102 -10.04 4.21 -9.79
N GLY A 103 -9.98 5.06 -10.82
CA GLY A 103 -10.69 6.33 -10.84
C GLY A 103 -12.19 6.17 -10.53
N GLU A 104 -12.77 7.20 -9.91
CA GLU A 104 -14.18 7.22 -9.57
C GLU A 104 -15.08 7.13 -10.81
N LEU A 105 -16.31 6.66 -10.61
CA LEU A 105 -17.27 6.58 -11.71
C LEU A 105 -17.53 7.98 -12.28
N GLY A 106 -17.15 8.19 -13.53
CA GLY A 106 -17.31 9.46 -14.23
C GLY A 106 -15.99 10.21 -14.48
N THR A 107 -14.85 9.73 -13.95
CA THR A 107 -13.54 10.27 -14.33
C THR A 107 -13.33 10.14 -15.84
N PRO A 108 -12.98 11.23 -16.55
CA PRO A 108 -12.67 11.16 -17.97
C PRO A 108 -11.55 10.15 -18.25
N PHE A 109 -11.75 9.30 -19.27
CA PHE A 109 -10.78 8.24 -19.62
C PHE A 109 -9.34 8.75 -19.78
N ASN A 110 -9.15 9.89 -20.45
CA ASN A 110 -7.81 10.45 -20.67
C ASN A 110 -7.13 10.89 -19.36
N GLU A 111 -7.91 11.43 -18.42
CA GLU A 111 -7.39 11.87 -17.12
C GLU A 111 -6.88 10.69 -16.30
N GLU A 112 -7.65 9.59 -16.25
CA GLU A 112 -7.23 8.38 -15.55
C GLU A 112 -6.02 7.73 -16.24
N VAL A 113 -5.97 7.71 -17.58
CA VAL A 113 -4.80 7.19 -18.33
C VAL A 113 -3.54 8.02 -18.04
N GLU A 114 -3.63 9.35 -17.99
CA GLU A 114 -2.50 10.23 -17.67
C GLU A 114 -2.02 10.02 -16.23
N LYS A 115 -2.94 9.92 -15.27
CA LYS A 115 -2.64 9.58 -13.87
C LYS A 115 -1.92 8.23 -13.78
N LEU A 116 -2.48 7.17 -14.37
CA LEU A 116 -1.89 5.83 -14.33
C LEU A 116 -0.51 5.78 -14.99
N ARG A 117 -0.31 6.44 -16.14
CA ARG A 117 1.01 6.55 -16.79
C ARG A 117 2.04 7.19 -15.87
N ARG A 118 1.65 8.24 -15.13
CA ARG A 118 2.53 8.91 -14.18
C ARG A 118 2.87 8.00 -12.99
N LEU A 119 1.90 7.25 -12.46
CA LEU A 119 2.14 6.29 -11.38
C LEU A 119 3.07 5.16 -11.80
N VAL A 120 2.87 4.60 -13.00
CA VAL A 120 3.78 3.58 -13.55
C VAL A 120 5.21 4.13 -13.66
N ALA A 121 5.39 5.34 -14.19
CA ALA A 121 6.71 5.96 -14.31
C ALA A 121 7.40 6.19 -12.94
N ILE A 122 6.64 6.50 -11.89
CA ILE A 122 7.17 6.64 -10.52
C ILE A 122 7.56 5.27 -9.96
N ALA A 123 6.68 4.27 -10.08
CA ALA A 123 6.89 2.92 -9.56
C ALA A 123 8.10 2.23 -10.22
N GLU A 124 8.27 2.39 -11.54
CA GLU A 124 9.38 1.80 -12.29
C GLU A 124 10.75 2.25 -11.78
N ARG A 125 10.90 3.52 -11.34
CA ARG A 125 12.15 4.04 -10.77
C ARG A 125 12.54 3.35 -9.46
N GLN A 126 11.56 2.77 -8.75
CA GLN A 126 11.78 2.06 -7.49
C GLN A 126 11.73 0.54 -7.65
N GLY A 127 11.51 0.02 -8.87
CA GLY A 127 11.37 -1.42 -9.12
C GLY A 127 10.01 -2.00 -8.69
N ALA A 128 9.01 -1.15 -8.49
CA ALA A 128 7.65 -1.55 -8.15
C ALA A 128 6.75 -1.65 -9.40
N ARG A 129 5.61 -2.32 -9.26
CA ARG A 129 4.57 -2.51 -10.27
C ARG A 129 3.24 -2.03 -9.73
N VAL A 130 2.54 -1.25 -10.55
CA VAL A 130 1.19 -0.75 -10.23
C VAL A 130 0.17 -1.79 -10.66
N ALA A 131 -0.74 -2.13 -9.75
CA ALA A 131 -1.91 -2.95 -10.00
C ALA A 131 -3.19 -2.13 -9.74
N MET A 132 -4.24 -2.39 -10.50
CA MET A 132 -5.55 -1.72 -10.42
C MET A 132 -6.64 -2.78 -10.54
#